data_AF-A0A317J0X7-F1
#
_entry.id   AF-A0A317J0X7-F1
#
_cell.length_a   1.000
_cell.length_b   1.000
_cell.length_c   1.000
_cell.angle_alpha   90.00
_cell.angle_beta   90.00
_cell.angle_gamma   90.00
#
_symmetry.space_group_name_H-M   'P 1'
#
loop_
_entity.id
_entity.type
_entity.pdbx_description
1 polymer ?
#
loop_
_entity_poly.entity_id
_entity_poly.type
_entity_poly.pdbx_seq_one_letter_code
_entity_poly.pdbx_strand_id
1 'polypeptide(L)'
;MRGWVLFVIALAPSAYLAWSWRDMPQLGLHHDDGLYLVGAKSLAAGNGYRIESLPGQPFETKYPPMLPLLLAPLWKFGPGFPAILKPAMLLVWLMLPLYLYCMRAVFRQFGFGSREAWLLTFAAGMHPLICLLSTAIMSDLLFLSLYLGCLLWAEKALECRQGARLALAAG
;
A
#
# COMPACT_ATOMS: atom_id res chain seq x y z
N MET A 1 15.88 22.06 -10.11
CA MET A 1 15.89 20.61 -9.80
C MET A 1 14.92 19.89 -10.71
N ARG A 2 15.30 18.75 -11.32
CA ARG A 2 14.36 17.92 -12.09
C ARG A 2 13.39 17.29 -11.10
N GLY A 3 12.09 17.35 -11.35
CA GLY A 3 11.07 16.96 -10.36
C GLY A 3 11.14 15.51 -9.87
N TRP A 4 11.66 14.59 -10.70
CA TRP A 4 11.93 13.21 -10.28
C TRP A 4 12.97 13.11 -9.15
N VAL A 5 13.87 14.09 -9.02
CA VAL A 5 14.83 14.13 -7.90
C VAL A 5 14.09 14.38 -6.59
N LEU A 6 13.10 15.29 -6.58
CA LEU A 6 12.26 15.51 -5.41
C LEU A 6 11.51 14.23 -5.03
N PHE A 7 11.01 13.48 -6.00
CA PHE A 7 10.36 12.19 -5.74
C PHE A 7 11.27 11.18 -5.04
N VAL A 8 12.49 11.01 -5.55
CA VAL A 8 13.46 10.08 -4.95
C VAL A 8 13.85 10.52 -3.54
N ILE A 9 14.10 11.82 -3.33
CA ILE A 9 14.39 12.35 -1.99
C ILE A 9 13.17 12.17 -1.07
N ALA A 10 11.94 12.32 -1.59
CA ALA A 10 10.71 12.14 -0.81
C ALA A 10 10.58 10.73 -0.22
N LEU A 11 11.19 9.73 -0.86
CA LEU A 11 11.20 8.35 -0.39
C LEU A 11 12.29 8.08 0.66
N ALA A 12 13.29 8.95 0.82
CA ALA A 12 14.48 8.65 1.62
C ALA A 12 14.16 8.36 3.12
N PRO A 13 13.31 9.13 3.82
CA PRO A 13 13.02 8.86 5.23
C PRO A 13 12.27 7.54 5.43
N SER A 14 11.23 7.29 4.64
CA SER A 14 10.49 6.02 4.69
C SER A 14 11.36 4.82 4.30
N ALA A 15 12.23 4.96 3.29
CA ALA A 15 13.15 3.91 2.88
C ALA A 15 14.16 3.59 3.99
N TYR A 16 14.68 4.62 4.67
CA TYR A 16 15.54 4.45 5.83
C TYR A 16 14.83 3.71 6.96
N LEU A 17 13.57 4.08 7.26
CA LEU A 17 12.77 3.39 8.28
C LEU A 17 12.46 1.94 7.88
N ALA A 18 12.01 1.70 6.64
CA ALA A 18 11.70 0.38 6.13
C ALA A 18 12.94 -0.54 6.15
N TRP A 19 14.11 0.00 5.84
CA TRP A 19 15.37 -0.75 5.94
C TRP A 19 15.75 -1.05 7.40
N SER A 20 15.65 -0.03 8.27
CA SER A 20 16.04 -0.15 9.68
C SER A 20 15.11 -1.06 10.46
N TRP A 21 13.81 -1.08 10.12
CA TRP A 21 12.77 -1.86 10.79
C TRP A 21 12.30 -3.06 9.94
N ARG A 22 13.12 -3.54 9.01
CA ARG A 22 12.77 -4.66 8.11
C ARG A 22 12.47 -5.98 8.82
N ASP A 23 12.91 -6.13 10.07
CA ASP A 23 12.57 -7.27 10.93
C ASP A 23 11.24 -7.06 11.69
N MET A 24 10.55 -5.94 11.44
CA MET A 24 9.26 -5.52 12.00
C MET A 24 9.14 -5.71 13.52
N PRO A 25 9.99 -5.06 14.35
CA PRO A 25 9.84 -5.12 15.80
C PRO A 25 8.48 -4.58 16.30
N GLN A 26 7.80 -3.77 15.49
CA GLN A 26 6.47 -3.24 15.74
C GLN A 26 5.33 -4.23 15.44
N LEU A 27 5.62 -5.40 14.86
CA LEU A 27 4.59 -6.37 14.46
C LEU A 27 3.76 -6.81 15.68
N GLY A 28 2.44 -6.69 15.56
CA GLY A 28 1.47 -7.06 16.58
C GLY A 28 1.11 -5.94 17.54
N LEU A 29 1.79 -4.78 17.51
CA LEU A 29 1.45 -3.63 18.35
C LEU A 29 0.06 -3.06 18.03
N HIS A 30 -0.34 -3.12 16.76
CA HIS A 30 -1.64 -2.65 16.31
C HIS A 30 -2.68 -3.77 16.17
N HIS A 31 -2.30 -5.02 16.44
CA HIS A 31 -3.06 -6.26 16.25
C HIS A 31 -3.44 -6.60 14.79
N ASP A 32 -3.87 -5.60 14.02
CA ASP A 32 -4.34 -5.69 12.65
C ASP A 32 -3.27 -6.28 11.70
N ASP A 33 -2.01 -5.93 11.93
CA ASP A 33 -0.86 -6.39 11.14
C ASP A 33 -0.62 -7.90 11.28
N GLY A 34 -0.79 -8.43 12.49
CA GLY A 34 -0.80 -9.85 12.76
C GLY A 34 -1.94 -10.57 12.03
N LEU A 35 -3.14 -9.99 12.03
CA LEU A 35 -4.30 -10.56 11.34
C LEU A 35 -4.12 -10.57 9.82
N TYR A 36 -3.58 -9.49 9.23
CA TYR A 36 -3.22 -9.48 7.81
C TYR A 36 -2.19 -10.55 7.44
N LEU A 37 -1.15 -10.73 8.26
CA LEU A 37 -0.11 -11.73 8.02
C LEU A 37 -0.62 -13.17 8.19
N VAL A 38 -1.48 -13.42 9.18
CA VAL A 38 -2.14 -14.72 9.40
C VAL A 38 -3.14 -15.03 8.29
N GLY A 39 -3.94 -14.05 7.87
CA GLY A 39 -4.86 -14.21 6.75
C GLY A 39 -4.13 -14.54 5.44
N ALA A 40 -2.97 -13.91 5.21
CA ALA A 40 -2.11 -14.23 4.07
C ALA A 40 -1.57 -15.67 4.13
N LYS A 41 -1.17 -16.13 5.32
CA LYS A 41 -0.73 -17.51 5.55
C LYS A 41 -1.84 -18.52 5.26
N SER A 42 -3.05 -18.25 5.75
CA SER A 42 -4.23 -19.09 5.53
C SER A 42 -4.58 -19.23 4.04
N LEU A 43 -4.52 -18.11 3.31
CA LEU A 43 -4.71 -18.09 1.86
C LEU A 43 -3.63 -18.89 1.14
N ALA A 44 -2.36 -18.75 1.52
CA ALA A 44 -1.25 -19.50 0.92
C ALA A 44 -1.36 -21.03 1.15
N ALA A 45 -1.88 -21.44 2.32
CA ALA A 45 -2.14 -22.82 2.67
C ALA A 45 -3.35 -23.42 1.93
N GLY A 46 -4.23 -22.58 1.36
CA GLY A 46 -5.47 -23.02 0.72
C GLY A 46 -6.62 -23.25 1.70
N ASN A 47 -6.51 -22.77 2.93
CA ASN A 47 -7.51 -22.96 3.99
C ASN A 47 -8.68 -21.94 3.90
N GLY A 48 -8.67 -21.08 2.89
CA GLY A 48 -9.56 -19.93 2.76
C GLY A 48 -9.05 -18.72 3.53
N TYR A 49 -9.80 -17.62 3.53
CA TYR A 49 -9.45 -16.41 4.27
C TYR A 49 -9.93 -16.51 5.71
N ARG A 50 -9.05 -17.02 6.59
CA ARG A 50 -9.35 -17.35 7.99
C ARG A 50 -8.32 -16.78 8.95
N ILE A 51 -8.73 -16.65 10.20
CA ILE A 51 -7.87 -16.29 11.32
C ILE A 51 -7.35 -17.58 11.98
N GLU A 52 -6.34 -18.21 11.38
CA GLU A 52 -5.80 -19.50 11.84
C GLU A 52 -5.24 -19.47 13.27
N SER A 53 -4.92 -18.29 13.80
CA SER A 53 -4.40 -18.10 15.15
C SER A 53 -5.46 -18.21 16.25
N LEU A 54 -6.76 -18.21 15.91
CA LEU A 54 -7.85 -18.29 16.89
C LEU A 54 -8.46 -19.71 16.97
N PRO A 55 -8.98 -20.11 18.15
CA PRO A 55 -9.75 -21.35 18.28
C PRO A 55 -10.91 -21.40 17.28
N GLY A 56 -11.09 -22.56 16.64
CA GLY A 56 -12.11 -22.74 15.59
C GLY A 56 -11.77 -22.10 14.24
N GLN A 57 -10.66 -21.36 14.14
CA GLN A 57 -10.12 -20.75 12.92
C GLN A 57 -11.22 -20.06 12.08
N PRO A 58 -11.96 -19.10 12.64
CA PRO A 58 -13.09 -18.49 11.96
C PRO A 58 -12.67 -17.81 10.66
N PHE A 59 -13.62 -17.62 9.75
CA PHE A 59 -13.39 -16.78 8.57
C PHE A 59 -13.03 -15.35 9.00
N GLU A 60 -12.04 -14.76 8.33
CA GLU A 60 -11.71 -13.35 8.52
C GLU A 60 -12.74 -12.52 7.74
N THR A 61 -13.56 -11.77 8.48
CA THR A 61 -14.66 -10.97 7.93
C THR A 61 -14.50 -9.47 8.22
N LYS A 62 -13.51 -9.08 9.03
CA LYS A 62 -13.31 -7.69 9.43
C LYS A 62 -12.47 -6.95 8.40
N TYR A 63 -11.40 -7.57 7.90
CA TYR A 63 -10.45 -6.92 7.00
C TYR A 63 -10.61 -7.37 5.54
N PRO A 64 -10.38 -6.48 4.55
CA PRO A 64 -10.42 -6.87 3.14
C PRO A 64 -9.29 -7.84 2.76
N PRO A 65 -9.54 -8.83 1.89
CA PRO A 65 -8.57 -9.87 1.54
C PRO A 65 -7.46 -9.40 0.59
N MET A 66 -7.52 -8.20 0.02
CA MET A 66 -6.59 -7.78 -1.04
C MET A 66 -5.14 -7.70 -0.57
N LEU A 67 -4.86 -7.09 0.59
CA LEU A 67 -3.50 -7.07 1.15
C LEU A 67 -3.01 -8.49 1.52
N PRO A 68 -3.80 -9.33 2.21
CA PRO A 68 -3.48 -10.73 2.44
C PRO A 68 -3.18 -11.53 1.17
N LEU A 69 -3.95 -11.31 0.09
CA LEU A 69 -3.74 -11.95 -1.21
C LEU A 69 -2.40 -11.53 -1.83
N LEU A 70 -1.99 -10.27 -1.69
CA LEU A 70 -0.68 -9.79 -2.15
C LEU A 70 0.47 -10.38 -1.33
N LEU A 71 0.25 -10.64 -0.04
CA LEU A 71 1.24 -11.23 0.87
C LEU A 71 1.30 -12.78 0.76
N ALA A 72 0.23 -13.44 0.35
CA ALA A 72 0.14 -14.91 0.30
C ALA A 72 1.23 -15.58 -0.56
N PRO A 73 1.63 -15.05 -1.74
CA PRO A 73 2.76 -15.59 -2.49
C PRO A 73 4.08 -15.59 -1.70
N LEU A 74 4.29 -14.63 -0.79
CA LEU A 74 5.48 -14.59 0.06
C LEU A 74 5.49 -15.74 1.07
N TRP A 75 4.32 -16.16 1.56
CA TRP A 75 4.18 -17.38 2.37
C TRP A 75 4.33 -18.65 1.54
N LYS A 76 3.84 -18.66 0.29
CA LYS A 76 3.84 -19.85 -0.57
C LYS A 76 5.22 -20.20 -1.11
N PHE A 77 5.97 -19.19 -1.53
CA PHE A 77 7.24 -19.35 -2.26
C PHE A 77 8.43 -18.73 -1.54
N GLY A 78 8.18 -17.87 -0.54
CA GLY A 78 9.22 -17.20 0.23
C GLY A 78 9.61 -17.96 1.50
N PRO A 79 10.41 -17.33 2.37
CA PRO A 79 10.86 -17.94 3.61
C PRO A 79 9.74 -18.01 4.65
N GLY A 80 9.88 -18.91 5.64
CA GLY A 80 8.99 -18.96 6.79
C GLY A 80 9.17 -17.77 7.74
N PHE A 81 8.29 -17.67 8.74
CA PHE A 81 8.42 -16.67 9.81
C PHE A 81 9.64 -16.98 10.71
N PRO A 82 10.42 -15.97 11.14
CA PRO A 82 10.22 -14.52 10.95
C PRO A 82 10.85 -13.96 9.66
N ALA A 83 11.55 -14.77 8.86
CA ALA A 83 12.27 -14.29 7.68
C ALA A 83 11.35 -13.71 6.58
N ILE A 84 10.06 -14.08 6.55
CA ILE A 84 9.05 -13.47 5.67
C ILE A 84 8.85 -11.96 5.89
N LEU A 85 9.18 -11.44 7.07
CA LEU A 85 8.92 -10.04 7.42
C LEU A 85 9.71 -9.06 6.53
N LYS A 86 10.91 -9.46 6.07
CA LYS A 86 11.73 -8.63 5.18
C LYS A 86 11.09 -8.41 3.80
N PRO A 87 10.70 -9.44 3.04
CA PRO A 87 9.98 -9.22 1.78
C PRO A 87 8.59 -8.62 2.00
N ALA A 88 7.91 -8.90 3.12
CA ALA A 88 6.65 -8.25 3.46
C ALA A 88 6.83 -6.73 3.68
N MET A 89 7.90 -6.31 4.35
CA MET A 89 8.25 -4.89 4.54
C MET A 89 8.45 -4.21 3.20
N LEU A 90 9.21 -4.84 2.30
CA LEU A 90 9.43 -4.30 0.96
C LEU A 90 8.10 -4.15 0.22
N LEU A 91 7.23 -5.16 0.25
CA LEU A 91 5.93 -5.13 -0.43
C LEU A 91 5.04 -3.99 0.08
N VAL A 92 4.94 -3.82 1.40
CA VAL A 92 4.17 -2.73 2.01
C VAL A 92 4.79 -1.37 1.67
N TRP A 93 6.12 -1.25 1.78
CA TRP A 93 6.81 0.01 1.47
C TRP A 93 6.63 0.41 0.00
N LEU A 94 6.56 -0.55 -0.93
CA LEU A 94 6.29 -0.30 -2.36
C LEU A 94 4.90 0.32 -2.61
N MET A 95 3.98 0.28 -1.66
CA MET A 95 2.70 1.01 -1.75
C MET A 95 2.89 2.53 -1.65
N LEU A 96 3.96 3.00 -0.99
CA LEU A 96 4.25 4.43 -0.87
C LEU A 96 4.58 5.11 -2.20
N PRO A 97 5.53 4.63 -3.04
CA PRO A 97 5.78 5.26 -4.33
C PRO A 97 4.56 5.22 -5.25
N LEU A 98 3.73 4.17 -5.16
CA LEU A 98 2.45 4.12 -5.87
C LEU A 98 1.50 5.22 -5.38
N TYR A 99 1.33 5.37 -4.06
CA TYR A 99 0.54 6.44 -3.46
C TYR A 99 1.03 7.83 -3.90
N LEU A 100 2.34 8.11 -3.80
CA LEU A 100 2.91 9.40 -4.19
C LEU A 100 2.74 9.68 -5.69
N TYR A 101 2.82 8.65 -6.54
CA TYR A 101 2.56 8.77 -7.96
C TYR A 101 1.10 9.17 -8.24
N CYS A 102 0.14 8.47 -7.63
CA CYS A 102 -1.29 8.80 -7.75
C CYS A 102 -1.58 10.20 -7.18
N MET A 103 -1.04 10.53 -6.01
CA MET A 103 -1.24 11.84 -5.37
C MET A 103 -0.72 12.98 -6.26
N ARG A 104 0.44 12.78 -6.90
CA ARG A 104 0.97 13.75 -7.86
C ARG A 104 0.04 13.93 -9.06
N ALA A 105 -0.50 12.83 -9.60
CA ALA A 105 -1.44 12.89 -10.72
C ALA A 105 -2.70 13.67 -10.32
N VAL A 106 -3.19 13.46 -9.10
CA VAL A 106 -4.31 14.22 -8.53
C VAL A 106 -3.96 15.71 -8.43
N PHE A 107 -2.80 16.10 -7.90
CA PHE A 107 -2.41 17.53 -7.88
C PHE A 107 -2.38 18.14 -9.29
N ARG A 108 -1.91 17.39 -10.30
CA ARG A 108 -1.92 17.86 -11.68
C ARG A 108 -3.34 18.03 -12.23
N GLN A 109 -4.28 17.19 -11.82
CA GLN A 109 -5.69 17.28 -12.20
C GLN A 109 -6.39 18.48 -11.56
N PHE A 110 -6.06 18.82 -10.31
CA PHE A 110 -6.53 20.03 -9.63
C PHE A 110 -5.92 21.34 -10.18
N GLY A 111 -5.19 21.29 -11.30
CA GLY A 111 -4.65 22.48 -11.98
C GLY A 111 -3.35 23.02 -11.40
N PHE A 112 -2.76 22.36 -10.39
CA PHE A 112 -1.44 22.78 -9.87
C PHE A 112 -0.37 22.66 -10.95
N GLY A 113 0.49 23.66 -11.05
CA GLY A 113 1.65 23.66 -11.94
C GLY A 113 2.61 22.49 -11.64
N SER A 114 3.52 22.22 -12.56
CA SER A 114 4.40 21.03 -12.45
C SER A 114 5.31 21.14 -11.23
N ARG A 115 5.78 22.34 -10.90
CA ARG A 115 6.67 22.57 -9.75
C ARG A 115 5.92 22.39 -8.44
N GLU A 116 4.73 22.98 -8.34
CA GLU A 116 3.82 22.91 -7.19
C GLU A 116 3.44 21.45 -6.91
N ALA A 117 3.05 20.70 -7.94
CA ALA A 117 2.71 19.28 -7.79
C ALA A 117 3.90 18.46 -7.26
N TRP A 118 5.13 18.73 -7.71
CA TRP A 118 6.32 18.05 -7.17
C TRP A 118 6.63 18.45 -5.72
N LEU A 119 6.46 19.72 -5.36
CA LEU A 119 6.67 20.20 -3.98
C LEU A 119 5.63 19.61 -3.02
N LEU A 120 4.36 19.53 -3.42
CA LEU A 120 3.30 18.91 -2.63
C LEU A 120 3.50 17.40 -2.50
N THR A 121 3.92 16.72 -3.58
CA THR A 121 4.27 15.29 -3.54
C THR A 121 5.46 15.04 -2.61
N PHE A 122 6.46 15.92 -2.65
CA PHE A 122 7.59 15.87 -1.73
C PHE A 122 7.14 16.03 -0.27
N ALA A 123 6.31 17.04 0.01
CA ALA A 123 5.74 17.26 1.34
C ALA A 123 4.94 16.04 1.84
N ALA A 124 4.16 15.40 0.97
CA ALA A 124 3.42 14.18 1.30
C ALA A 124 4.35 13.02 1.66
N GLY A 125 5.46 12.82 0.93
CA GLY A 125 6.46 11.79 1.24
C GLY A 125 7.26 12.09 2.50
N MET A 126 7.45 13.36 2.86
CA MET A 126 8.09 13.78 4.12
C MET A 126 7.17 13.72 5.33
N HIS A 127 5.87 13.49 5.14
CA HIS A 127 4.91 13.48 6.23
C HIS A 127 5.15 12.28 7.17
N PRO A 128 5.35 12.47 8.48
CA PRO A 128 5.71 11.39 9.41
C PRO A 128 4.71 10.23 9.42
N LEU A 129 3.40 10.52 9.39
CA LEU A 129 2.38 9.46 9.37
C LEU A 129 2.44 8.62 8.08
N ILE A 130 2.76 9.23 6.93
CA ILE A 130 2.89 8.50 5.67
C ILE A 130 4.12 7.58 5.71
N CYS A 131 5.21 8.07 6.29
CA CYS A 131 6.40 7.26 6.54
C CYS A 131 6.09 6.07 7.46
N LEU A 132 5.35 6.28 8.56
CA LEU A 132 4.98 5.20 9.49
C LEU A 132 4.02 4.18 8.86
N LEU A 133 3.00 4.64 8.13
CA LEU A 133 2.07 3.74 7.42
C LEU A 133 2.80 2.90 6.35
N SER A 134 3.90 3.41 5.77
CA SER A 134 4.71 2.66 4.80
C SER A 134 5.58 1.56 5.41
N THR A 135 5.62 1.45 6.74
CA THR A 135 6.43 0.45 7.46
C THR A 135 5.59 -0.51 8.32
N ALA A 136 4.27 -0.49 8.21
CA ALA A 136 3.36 -1.38 8.93
C ALA A 136 2.52 -2.21 7.94
N ILE A 137 2.29 -3.49 8.22
CA ILE A 137 1.44 -4.36 7.38
C ILE A 137 -0.03 -3.94 7.53
N MET A 138 -0.39 -2.84 6.88
CA MET A 138 -1.69 -2.18 6.97
C MET A 138 -2.25 -1.96 5.57
N SER A 139 -3.58 -1.95 5.45
CA SER A 139 -4.26 -1.72 4.18
C SER A 139 -4.24 -0.26 3.73
N ASP A 140 -3.90 0.70 4.61
CA ASP A 140 -4.12 2.13 4.43
C ASP A 140 -3.49 2.68 3.15
N LEU A 141 -2.19 2.47 2.93
CA LEU A 141 -1.52 2.99 1.72
C LEU A 141 -1.97 2.29 0.44
N LEU A 142 -2.26 1.00 0.51
CA LEU A 142 -2.82 0.27 -0.64
C LEU A 142 -4.21 0.82 -0.98
N PHE A 143 -5.08 0.98 0.03
CA PHE A 143 -6.41 1.55 -0.12
C PHE A 143 -6.35 2.97 -0.67
N LEU A 144 -5.53 3.86 -0.09
CA LEU A 144 -5.38 5.23 -0.58
C LEU A 144 -4.88 5.27 -2.02
N SER A 145 -3.94 4.42 -2.38
CA SER A 145 -3.43 4.34 -3.76
C SER A 145 -4.51 3.94 -4.76
N LEU A 146 -5.30 2.92 -4.42
CA LEU A 146 -6.40 2.43 -5.26
C LEU A 146 -7.52 3.47 -5.34
N TYR A 147 -7.89 4.07 -4.21
CA TYR A 147 -8.91 5.12 -4.14
C TYR A 147 -8.56 6.32 -5.03
N LEU A 148 -7.32 6.82 -4.94
CA LEU A 148 -6.85 7.90 -5.81
C LEU A 148 -6.82 7.46 -7.29
N GLY A 149 -6.46 6.21 -7.56
CA GLY A 149 -6.53 5.63 -8.91
C GLY A 149 -7.95 5.61 -9.48
N CYS A 150 -8.93 5.15 -8.68
CA CYS A 150 -10.35 5.17 -9.03
C CYS A 150 -10.83 6.59 -9.31
N LEU A 151 -10.45 7.56 -8.47
CA LEU A 151 -10.80 8.97 -8.67
C LEU A 151 -10.25 9.51 -10.00
N LEU A 152 -8.98 9.25 -10.29
CA LEU A 152 -8.33 9.66 -11.54
C LEU A 152 -9.00 9.05 -12.78
N TRP A 153 -9.41 7.78 -12.70
CA TRP A 153 -10.10 7.10 -13.79
C TRP A 153 -11.55 7.55 -13.96
N ALA A 154 -12.27 7.79 -12.86
CA ALA A 154 -13.63 8.31 -12.87
C ALA A 154 -13.69 9.69 -13.53
N GLU A 155 -12.82 10.62 -13.12
CA GLU A 155 -12.72 11.95 -13.73
C GLU A 155 -12.39 11.87 -15.23
N LYS A 156 -11.41 11.03 -15.60
CA LYS A 156 -11.06 10.85 -17.01
C LYS A 156 -12.21 10.25 -17.83
N ALA A 157 -13.05 9.42 -17.22
CA ALA A 157 -14.23 8.86 -17.85
C ALA A 157 -15.28 9.94 -18.16
N LEU A 158 -15.43 10.95 -17.27
CA LEU A 158 -16.34 12.08 -17.47
C LEU A 158 -15.90 12.99 -18.64
N GLU A 159 -14.59 13.15 -18.84
CA GLU A 159 -14.04 13.94 -19.95
C GLU A 159 -14.12 13.20 -21.31
N CYS A 160 -14.12 11.87 -21.30
CA CYS A 160 -14.08 11.06 -22.52
C CYS A 160 -15.47 10.78 -23.09
N ARG A 161 -15.71 11.17 -24.35
CA ARG A 161 -16.96 10.90 -25.10
C ARG A 161 -17.35 9.40 -25.20
N GLN A 162 -16.41 8.49 -24.93
CA GLN A 162 -16.60 7.02 -24.85
C GLN A 162 -16.03 6.45 -23.53
N GLY A 163 -16.28 7.12 -22.40
CA GLY A 163 -15.69 6.82 -21.09
C GLY A 163 -16.15 5.52 -20.41
N ALA A 164 -17.05 4.72 -20.99
CA ALA A 164 -17.65 3.56 -20.33
C ALA A 164 -16.63 2.53 -19.81
N ARG A 165 -15.53 2.29 -20.55
CA ARG A 165 -14.45 1.38 -20.11
C ARG A 165 -13.64 1.93 -18.93
N LEU A 166 -13.43 3.24 -18.89
CA LEU A 166 -12.71 3.91 -17.79
C LEU A 166 -13.59 3.98 -16.54
N ALA A 167 -14.89 4.22 -16.71
CA ALA A 167 -15.87 4.13 -15.64
C ALA A 167 -15.86 2.73 -15.01
N LEU A 168 -16.00 1.68 -15.84
CA LEU A 168 -15.93 0.28 -15.36
C LEU A 168 -14.62 -0.06 -14.65
N ALA A 169 -13.49 0.51 -15.10
CA ALA A 169 -12.20 0.31 -14.46
C ALA A 169 -12.11 1.04 -13.10
N ALA A 170 -12.81 2.17 -12.95
CA ALA A 170 -12.86 2.93 -11.71
C ALA A 170 -13.74 2.27 -10.62
N GLY A 171 -14.72 1.45 -11.03
CA GLY A 171 -15.65 0.72 -10.16
C GLY A 171 -17.09 0.88 -10.62
#